data_AF-A0A3R6ZN67-F1
#
_entry.id   AF-A0A3R6ZN67-F1
#
_cell.length_a   1.000
_cell.length_b   1.000
_cell.length_c   1.000
_cell.angle_alpha   90.00
_cell.angle_beta   90.00
_cell.angle_gamma   90.00
#
_symmetry.space_group_name_H-M   'P 1'
#
loop_
_entity.id
_entity.type
_entity.pdbx_description
1 polymer ?
#
loop_
_entity_poly.entity_id
_entity_poly.type
_entity_poly.pdbx_seq_one_letter_code
_entity_poly.pdbx_strand_id
1 'polypeptide(L)'
;MITILQHDETESGPRLRATLVEKYGICCTKIREIGGLLTRDYTEAAVALWSYVRPSTGATVWIIEAELFFPPDALVWRSYVLDNEPSDEQIREIIVMDAA
;
A
#
# COMPACT_ATOMS: atom_id res chain seq x y z
N MET A 1 -4.53 -2.29 -17.53
CA MET A 1 -5.55 -2.76 -16.57
C MET A 1 -4.84 -2.99 -15.26
N ILE A 2 -5.29 -2.35 -14.18
CA ILE A 2 -4.69 -2.48 -12.85
C ILE A 2 -5.62 -3.39 -12.06
N THR A 3 -5.13 -4.55 -11.63
CA THR A 3 -5.87 -5.43 -10.71
C THR A 3 -5.54 -4.98 -9.30
N ILE A 4 -6.51 -4.39 -8.60
CA ILE A 4 -6.32 -3.90 -7.23
C ILE A 4 -6.79 -4.99 -6.27
N LEU A 5 -5.87 -5.51 -5.45
CA LEU A 5 -6.19 -6.34 -4.29
C LEU A 5 -5.98 -5.49 -3.04
N GLN A 6 -7.06 -5.27 -2.30
CA GLN A 6 -7.07 -4.48 -1.08
C GLN A 6 -7.03 -5.38 0.15
N HIS A 7 -6.23 -5.00 1.13
CA HIS A 7 -6.20 -5.61 2.46
C HIS A 7 -6.19 -4.51 3.51
N ASP A 8 -7.20 -4.52 4.39
CA ASP A 8 -7.37 -3.55 5.47
C ASP A 8 -7.01 -4.20 6.81
N GLU A 9 -6.16 -3.54 7.61
CA GLU A 9 -5.89 -3.96 8.99
C GLU A 9 -5.77 -2.79 9.96
N THR A 10 -6.29 -2.96 11.18
CA THR A 10 -6.20 -1.98 12.26
C THR A 10 -4.97 -2.23 13.14
N GLU A 11 -4.29 -1.16 13.57
CA GLU A 11 -3.30 -1.11 14.68
C GLU A 11 -1.98 -1.90 14.55
N SER A 12 -1.81 -2.83 13.61
CA SER A 12 -0.64 -3.74 13.58
C SER A 12 0.42 -3.49 12.49
N GLY A 13 0.28 -2.47 11.64
CA GLY A 13 1.26 -2.19 10.58
C GLY A 13 1.20 -3.14 9.38
N PRO A 14 2.08 -2.94 8.36
CA PRO A 14 1.90 -3.46 7.01
C PRO A 14 2.04 -4.99 6.90
N ARG A 15 0.92 -5.70 7.05
CA ARG A 15 0.90 -7.15 7.00
C ARG A 15 0.97 -7.76 5.62
N LEU A 16 0.75 -7.05 4.51
CA LEU A 16 0.98 -7.69 3.21
C LEU A 16 2.47 -8.00 3.04
N ARG A 17 3.34 -7.02 3.28
CA ARG A 17 4.79 -7.25 3.28
C ARG A 17 5.23 -8.18 4.40
N ALA A 18 4.70 -8.05 5.62
CA ALA A 18 5.03 -8.97 6.71
C ALA A 18 4.63 -10.41 6.38
N THR A 19 3.44 -10.62 5.82
CA THR A 19 2.95 -11.93 5.36
C THR A 19 3.80 -12.48 4.23
N LEU A 20 4.22 -11.63 3.28
CA LEU A 20 5.14 -12.02 2.21
C LEU A 20 6.48 -12.51 2.78
N VAL A 21 7.01 -11.84 3.79
CA VAL A 21 8.24 -12.26 4.48
C VAL A 21 8.00 -13.54 5.30
N GLU A 22 7.00 -13.57 6.17
CA GLU A 22 6.76 -14.65 7.13
C GLU A 22 6.33 -15.96 6.48
N LYS A 23 5.39 -15.90 5.52
CA LYS A 23 4.83 -17.10 4.90
C LYS A 23 5.60 -17.54 3.66
N TYR A 24 6.22 -16.60 2.96
CA TYR A 24 6.82 -16.87 1.65
C TYR A 24 8.32 -16.53 1.56
N GLY A 25 8.93 -15.95 2.59
CA GLY A 25 10.34 -15.54 2.57
C GLY A 25 10.63 -14.40 1.59
N ILE A 26 9.61 -13.66 1.16
CA ILE A 26 9.71 -12.62 0.13
C ILE A 26 9.91 -11.26 0.80
N CYS A 27 11.11 -10.71 0.67
CA CYS A 27 11.41 -9.35 1.11
C CYS A 27 11.00 -8.34 0.04
N CYS A 28 10.26 -7.32 0.48
CA CYS A 28 9.88 -6.20 -0.38
C CYS A 28 10.86 -5.04 -0.23
N THR A 29 11.19 -4.38 -1.32
CA THR A 29 12.09 -3.22 -1.39
C THR A 29 11.28 -1.93 -1.39
N LYS A 30 11.62 -0.96 -0.53
CA LYS A 30 11.01 0.38 -0.56
C LYS A 30 11.55 1.11 -1.77
N ILE A 31 10.67 1.62 -2.61
CA ILE A 31 11.05 2.35 -3.82
C ILE A 31 10.99 3.84 -3.57
N ARG A 32 9.87 4.35 -3.07
CA ARG A 32 9.72 5.77 -2.72
C ARG A 32 8.66 5.99 -1.66
N GLU A 33 8.80 7.12 -0.98
CA GLU A 33 7.80 7.67 -0.06
C GLU A 33 7.09 8.83 -0.77
N ILE A 34 5.76 8.82 -0.73
CA ILE A 34 4.93 9.76 -1.49
C ILE A 34 4.37 10.86 -0.57
N GLY A 35 4.48 10.67 0.75
CA GLY A 35 4.07 11.62 1.78
C GLY A 35 2.59 11.59 2.09
N GLY A 36 2.17 12.52 2.95
CA GLY A 36 0.80 12.72 3.44
C GLY A 36 -0.19 13.09 2.34
N LEU A 37 -1.21 12.26 2.10
CA LEU A 37 -2.39 12.67 1.33
C LEU A 37 -3.44 13.27 2.25
N LEU A 38 -3.86 14.50 1.94
CA LEU A 38 -4.94 15.19 2.63
C LEU A 38 -6.26 14.83 1.93
N THR A 39 -7.06 13.98 2.56
CA THR A 39 -8.41 13.63 2.10
C THR A 39 -9.44 14.19 3.08
N ARG A 40 -10.71 14.27 2.68
CA ARG A 40 -11.76 14.99 3.45
C ARG A 40 -11.94 14.48 4.90
N ASP A 41 -11.62 13.21 5.16
CA ASP A 41 -11.82 12.54 6.44
C ASP A 41 -10.52 12.09 7.15
N TYR A 42 -9.33 12.43 6.61
CA TYR A 42 -8.06 11.86 7.06
C TYR A 42 -6.94 12.90 7.12
N THR A 43 -6.13 12.86 8.19
CA THR A 43 -4.92 13.68 8.32
C THR A 43 -3.66 12.84 8.16
N GLU A 44 -2.83 13.26 7.20
CA GLU A 44 -1.45 12.82 6.92
C GLU A 44 -1.23 11.32 6.74
N ALA A 45 -1.75 10.77 5.63
CA ALA A 45 -1.47 9.38 5.27
C ALA A 45 -0.02 9.19 4.82
N ALA A 46 0.83 8.56 5.62
CA ALA A 46 2.16 8.15 5.15
C ALA A 46 1.98 7.06 4.08
N VAL A 47 2.18 7.44 2.81
CA VAL A 47 2.09 6.51 1.67
C VAL A 47 3.48 6.11 1.19
N ALA A 48 3.71 4.82 1.05
CA ALA A 48 4.94 4.27 0.50
C ALA A 48 4.67 3.29 -0.65
N LEU A 49 5.52 3.35 -1.67
CA LEU A 49 5.55 2.37 -2.74
C LEU A 49 6.69 1.37 -2.49
N TRP A 50 6.33 0.10 -2.58
CA TRP A 50 7.21 -1.04 -2.43
C TRP A 50 7.16 -1.91 -3.68
N SER A 51 8.16 -2.75 -3.87
CA SER A 51 8.12 -3.80 -4.88
C SER A 51 8.80 -5.07 -4.42
N TYR A 52 8.47 -6.18 -5.07
CA TYR A 52 9.20 -7.43 -4.95
C TYR A 52 9.16 -8.19 -6.28
N VAL A 53 10.12 -9.11 -6.48
CA VAL A 53 10.12 -10.00 -7.63
C VAL A 53 9.46 -11.32 -7.25
N ARG A 54 8.41 -11.71 -7.97
CA ARG A 54 7.69 -12.96 -7.72
C ARG A 54 8.61 -14.16 -8.04
N PRO A 55 8.91 -15.05 -7.08
CA PRO A 55 9.83 -16.16 -7.33
C PRO A 55 9.36 -17.13 -8.42
N SER A 56 8.05 -17.30 -8.58
CA SER A 56 7.49 -18.26 -9.54
C SER A 56 7.51 -17.79 -11.00
N THR A 57 7.51 -16.48 -11.25
CA THR A 57 7.39 -15.93 -12.61
C THR A 57 8.47 -14.93 -12.98
N GLY A 58 9.26 -14.45 -12.01
CA GLY A 58 10.22 -13.36 -12.21
C GLY A 58 9.57 -11.99 -12.44
N ALA A 59 8.25 -11.87 -12.33
CA ALA A 59 7.55 -10.62 -12.54
C ALA A 59 7.72 -9.68 -11.33
N THR A 60 7.96 -8.40 -11.59
CA THR A 60 7.94 -7.37 -10.55
C THR A 60 6.50 -7.06 -10.16
N VAL A 61 6.22 -7.15 -8.87
CA VAL A 61 4.94 -6.78 -8.27
C VAL A 61 5.14 -5.51 -7.46
N TRP A 62 4.18 -4.61 -7.54
CA TRP A 62 4.21 -3.32 -6.86
C TRP A 62 3.16 -3.30 -5.76
N ILE A 63 3.52 -2.74 -4.60
CA ILE A 63 2.64 -2.66 -3.44
C ILE A 63 2.60 -1.19 -2.98
N ILE A 64 1.42 -0.61 -2.96
CA ILE A 64 1.17 0.66 -2.26
C ILE A 64 0.77 0.31 -0.83
N GLU A 65 1.38 0.95 0.16
CA GLU A 65 0.92 0.90 1.54
C GLU A 65 0.59 2.31 2.00
N ALA A 66 -0.63 2.50 2.49
CA ALA A 66 -1.13 3.74 3.03
C ALA A 66 -1.49 3.54 4.50
N GLU A 67 -0.94 4.40 5.35
CA GLU A 67 -1.36 4.57 6.73
C GLU A 67 -2.52 5.57 6.78
N LEU A 68 -3.68 5.20 7.31
CA LEU A 68 -4.89 6.01 7.33
C LEU A 68 -5.31 6.25 8.78
N PHE A 69 -5.40 7.52 9.17
CA PHE A 69 -5.89 7.93 10.48
C PHE A 69 -7.37 8.31 10.41
N PHE A 70 -8.20 7.56 11.12
CA PHE A 70 -9.63 7.78 11.32
C PHE A 70 -9.88 8.32 12.74
N PRO A 71 -10.17 9.62 12.91
CA PRO A 71 -10.47 10.19 14.22
C PRO A 71 -11.73 9.54 14.85
N PRO A 72 -11.78 9.37 16.19
CA PRO A 72 -10.81 9.85 17.16
C PRO A 72 -9.59 8.93 17.39
N ASP A 73 -9.65 7.62 17.10
CA ASP A 73 -8.68 6.66 17.66
C ASP A 73 -8.24 5.52 16.71
N ALA A 74 -8.68 5.47 15.45
CA ALA A 74 -8.41 4.31 14.60
C ALA A 74 -7.29 4.57 13.59
N LEU A 75 -6.22 3.78 13.68
CA LEU A 75 -5.18 3.70 12.65
C LEU A 75 -5.40 2.45 11.80
N VAL A 76 -5.60 2.64 10.50
CA VAL A 76 -5.79 1.57 9.52
C VAL A 76 -4.63 1.57 8.54
N TRP A 77 -4.11 0.39 8.24
CA TRP A 77 -3.15 0.18 7.16
C TRP A 77 -3.89 -0.43 5.99
N ARG A 78 -3.73 0.19 4.82
CA ARG A 78 -4.31 -0.29 3.58
C ARG A 78 -3.21 -0.62 2.58
N SER A 79 -3.24 -1.84 2.06
CA SER A 79 -2.29 -2.31 1.05
C SER A 79 -2.98 -2.54 -0.28
N TYR A 80 -2.36 -2.09 -1.37
CA TYR A 80 -2.82 -2.33 -2.74
C TYR A 80 -1.72 -3.00 -3.55
N VAL A 81 -2.07 -4.05 -4.31
CA VAL A 81 -1.14 -4.75 -5.21
C VAL A 81 -1.37 -4.30 -6.65
N LEU A 82 -0.30 -4.14 -7.42
CA LEU A 82 -0.34 -3.71 -8.82
C LEU A 82 0.65 -4.50 -9.68
N ASP A 83 0.28 -4.73 -10.93
CA ASP A 83 1.11 -5.45 -11.91
C ASP A 83 2.13 -4.54 -12.63
N ASN A 84 1.98 -3.22 -12.54
CA ASN A 84 2.86 -2.24 -13.18
C ASN A 84 3.23 -1.14 -12.18
N GLU A 85 4.37 -0.48 -12.40
CA GLU A 85 4.79 0.63 -11.56
C GLU A 85 3.79 1.79 -11.68
N PRO A 86 3.16 2.22 -10.59
CA PRO A 86 2.28 3.38 -10.62
C PRO A 86 3.07 4.68 -10.51
N SER A 87 2.63 5.70 -11.24
CA SER A 87 3.04 7.08 -10.97
C SER A 87 2.46 7.60 -9.66
N ASP A 88 3.07 8.62 -9.07
CA ASP A 88 2.59 9.20 -7.81
C ASP A 88 1.14 9.71 -7.92
N GLU A 89 0.77 10.29 -9.07
CA GLU A 89 -0.62 10.74 -9.33
C GLU A 89 -1.61 9.56 -9.31
N GLN A 90 -1.27 8.45 -9.96
CA GLN A 90 -2.11 7.23 -9.93
C GLN A 90 -2.25 6.65 -8.52
N ILE A 91 -1.18 6.69 -7.71
CA ILE A 91 -1.24 6.23 -6.33
C ILE A 91 -2.23 7.09 -5.53
N ARG A 92 -2.19 8.42 -5.74
CA ARG A 92 -3.13 9.35 -5.10
C ARG A 92 -4.56 9.07 -5.52
N GLU A 93 -4.81 8.86 -6.81
CA GLU A 93 -6.13 8.52 -7.32
C GLU A 93 -6.67 7.23 -6.69
N ILE A 94 -5.86 6.16 -6.63
CA ILE A 94 -6.24 4.88 -6.02
C ILE A 94 -6.67 5.08 -4.56
N ILE A 95 -5.89 5.83 -3.78
CA ILE A 95 -6.18 6.05 -2.36
C ILE A 95 -7.41 6.94 -2.16
N VAL A 96 -7.55 8.00 -2.97
CA VAL A 96 -8.69 8.94 -2.87
C VAL A 96 -10.00 8.29 -3.30
N MET A 97 -10.00 7.51 -4.39
CA MET A 97 -11.21 6.86 -4.90
C MET A 97 -11.76 5.80 -3.94
N ASP A 98 -10.89 5.12 -3.20
CA ASP A 98 -11.29 4.12 -2.21
C ASP A 98 -11.72 4.73 -0.86
N ALA A 99 -11.42 6.01 -0.64
CA ALA A 99 -11.81 6.75 0.56
C ALA A 99 -13.13 7.53 0.39
N ALA A 100 -13.75 7.52 -0.80
CA ALA A 100 -14.97 8.25 -1.16
C ALA A 100 -16.23 7.36 -1.07
#